data_AF-N1ZNE4-F1
#
_entry.id   AF-N1ZNE4-F1
#
_cell.length_a   1.000
_cell.length_b   1.000
_cell.length_c   1.000
_cell.angle_alpha   90.00
_cell.angle_beta   90.00
_cell.angle_gamma   90.00
#
_symmetry.space_group_name_H-M   'P 1'
#
loop_
_entity.id
_entity.type
_entity.pdbx_description
1 polymer ?
#
loop_
_entity_poly.entity_id
_entity_poly.type
_entity_poly.pdbx_seq_one_letter_code
_entity_poly.pdbx_strand_id
1 'polypeptide(L)'
;MVKFLKRWGIIICIAFAIFTIFTIKTYGVVEQITSDMLENPNDEKNKQNIARIVLNDTGRNVTFSPNEVLEITVYQGDLLGNGQQQAVIALSFGLKNTVLAAYTKDKTGENYTYIDDVGDFFDVRDVLFLPLNSDGTNIMIVREYANQNIGAYERSSFLKGYIWDDKNQMFQNVLNVPEGIEVTWNGSWDTSGEERWQKIEERSEFSSGENNENNPTLKLVQYQAYKISESTDKDNIPDESTFYTAKNRVVNQNYYWDDNWKRFILSEKKDKATGEKVAIIEDYSASPYVLVEEYNNMANNVAIQRPNGTIEIVPSNTLWELDGTPAQSTFFAYE
;
A
#
# COMPACT_ATOMS: atom_id res chain seq x y z
N MET A 1 47.57 -78.99 -13.24
CA MET A 1 47.97 -77.63 -13.65
C MET A 1 47.74 -76.74 -12.43
N VAL A 2 48.74 -76.53 -11.56
CA VAL A 2 49.81 -75.51 -11.70
C VAL A 2 49.16 -74.13 -11.80
N LYS A 3 49.42 -73.10 -11.01
CA LYS A 3 50.30 -72.78 -9.86
C LYS A 3 50.00 -71.28 -9.58
N PHE A 4 50.21 -70.83 -8.35
CA PHE A 4 50.92 -69.60 -7.97
C PHE A 4 50.50 -68.24 -8.56
N LEU A 5 50.11 -67.28 -7.72
CA LEU A 5 50.99 -66.38 -6.93
C LEU A 5 51.86 -65.42 -7.78
N LYS A 6 51.52 -64.13 -7.63
CA LYS A 6 52.40 -62.95 -7.39
C LYS A 6 53.46 -62.57 -8.43
N ARG A 7 53.30 -61.32 -8.91
CA ARG A 7 54.21 -60.13 -8.90
C ARG A 7 53.61 -59.22 -9.99
N TRP A 8 53.37 -57.93 -9.85
CA TRP A 8 54.14 -56.77 -9.36
C TRP A 8 53.09 -55.78 -8.80
N GLY A 9 53.25 -55.08 -7.67
CA GLY A 9 54.30 -54.11 -7.38
C GLY A 9 53.82 -52.70 -7.74
N ILE A 10 53.10 -52.04 -6.84
CA ILE A 10 53.28 -50.63 -6.38
C ILE A 10 52.02 -50.18 -5.60
N ILE A 11 52.29 -49.77 -4.36
CA ILE A 11 51.40 -49.08 -3.44
C ILE A 11 51.35 -47.61 -3.87
N ILE A 12 50.16 -47.06 -4.10
CA ILE A 12 49.87 -45.66 -3.79
C ILE A 12 48.51 -45.62 -3.09
N CYS A 13 48.55 -45.50 -1.76
CA CYS A 13 47.44 -45.09 -0.94
C CYS A 13 47.19 -43.60 -1.17
N ILE A 14 46.15 -43.25 -1.92
CA ILE A 14 45.54 -41.92 -1.80
C ILE A 14 44.27 -42.13 -0.98
N ALA A 15 44.39 -41.83 0.31
CA ALA A 15 43.24 -41.60 1.17
C ALA A 15 42.49 -40.40 0.59
N PHE A 16 41.37 -40.65 -0.08
CA PHE A 16 40.37 -39.61 -0.30
C PHE A 16 39.81 -39.26 1.07
N ALA A 17 40.40 -38.25 1.69
CA ALA A 17 39.74 -37.50 2.74
C ALA A 17 38.46 -36.93 2.11
N ILE A 18 37.34 -37.58 2.40
CA ILE A 18 36.03 -36.99 2.23
C ILE A 18 36.01 -35.81 3.21
N PHE A 19 36.47 -34.65 2.75
CA PHE A 19 36.07 -33.39 3.33
C PHE A 19 34.58 -33.27 3.06
N THR A 20 33.78 -33.79 3.99
CA THR A 20 32.47 -33.24 4.26
C THR A 20 32.72 -31.77 4.53
N ILE A 21 32.52 -30.92 3.52
CA ILE A 21 32.33 -29.50 3.72
C ILE A 21 31.02 -29.42 4.50
N PHE A 22 31.13 -29.57 5.82
CA PHE A 22 30.23 -28.88 6.72
C PHE A 22 30.43 -27.41 6.38
N THR A 23 29.54 -26.85 5.55
CA THR A 23 29.20 -25.45 5.65
C THR A 23 28.63 -25.29 7.06
N ILE A 24 29.54 -25.11 8.02
CA ILE A 24 29.23 -24.45 9.26
C ILE A 24 28.75 -23.08 8.77
N LYS A 25 27.42 -22.90 8.68
CA LYS A 25 26.84 -21.58 8.78
C LYS A 25 27.30 -21.10 10.14
N THR A 26 28.42 -20.37 10.17
CA THR A 26 28.71 -19.48 11.27
C THR A 26 27.46 -18.63 11.36
N TYR A 27 26.67 -18.82 12.42
CA TYR A 27 25.63 -17.88 12.78
C TYR A 27 26.38 -16.58 13.07
N GLY A 28 26.63 -15.80 12.01
CA GLY A 28 26.95 -14.40 12.15
C GLY A 28 25.84 -13.83 13.00
N VAL A 29 26.24 -13.07 14.02
CA VAL A 29 25.30 -12.27 14.80
C VAL A 29 24.38 -11.61 13.79
N VAL A 30 23.09 -11.96 13.81
CA VAL A 30 22.10 -11.29 12.98
C VAL A 30 22.19 -9.83 13.41
N GLU A 31 22.62 -8.95 12.51
CA GLU A 31 22.74 -7.55 12.86
C GLU A 31 21.34 -7.01 13.11
N GLN A 32 21.13 -6.52 14.32
CA GLN A 32 19.87 -6.00 14.77
C GLN A 32 19.91 -4.48 14.80
N ILE A 33 18.75 -3.88 14.60
CA ILE A 33 18.55 -2.45 14.80
C ILE A 33 18.50 -2.22 16.31
N THR A 34 19.28 -1.27 16.83
CA THR A 34 19.26 -0.91 18.25
C THR A 34 18.43 0.34 18.49
N SER A 35 17.99 0.57 19.73
CA SER A 35 17.30 1.80 20.13
C SER A 35 18.14 3.05 19.83
N ASP A 36 19.44 3.03 20.15
CA ASP A 36 20.36 4.15 19.89
C ASP A 36 20.45 4.51 18.39
N MET A 37 20.34 3.52 17.50
CA MET A 37 20.33 3.77 16.06
C MET A 37 19.08 4.55 15.63
N LEU A 38 17.93 4.24 16.24
CA LEU A 38 16.64 4.88 15.91
C LEU A 38 16.46 6.26 16.57
N GLU A 39 17.26 6.63 17.56
CA GLU A 39 17.26 7.99 18.12
C GLU A 39 17.79 9.03 17.13
N ASN A 40 18.80 8.66 16.34
CA ASN A 40 19.39 9.50 15.29
C ASN A 40 19.54 8.69 13.99
N PRO A 41 18.44 8.33 13.31
CA PRO A 41 18.45 7.37 12.21
C PRO A 41 19.15 7.92 10.96
N ASN A 42 19.28 9.24 10.84
CA ASN A 42 19.90 9.91 9.70
C ASN A 42 21.37 10.31 9.94
N ASP A 43 21.98 9.98 11.08
CA ASP A 43 23.44 10.00 11.20
C ASP A 43 24.06 9.05 10.15
N GLU A 44 25.18 9.43 9.53
CA GLU A 44 25.72 8.71 8.37
C GLU A 44 25.95 7.22 8.66
N LYS A 45 26.48 6.89 9.84
CA LYS A 45 26.74 5.50 10.24
C LYS A 45 25.43 4.76 10.55
N ASN A 46 24.53 5.40 11.29
CA ASN A 46 23.24 4.80 11.63
C ASN A 46 22.41 4.54 10.38
N LYS A 47 22.32 5.53 9.48
CA LYS A 47 21.57 5.45 8.23
C LYS A 47 22.02 4.29 7.38
N GLN A 48 23.33 4.15 7.14
CA GLN A 48 23.87 3.03 6.37
C GLN A 48 23.57 1.67 7.01
N ASN A 49 23.68 1.56 8.34
CA ASN A 49 23.43 0.31 9.03
C ASN A 49 21.94 -0.06 9.06
N ILE A 50 21.05 0.89 9.38
CA ILE A 50 19.60 0.67 9.37
C ILE A 50 19.17 0.28 7.95
N ALA A 51 19.56 1.05 6.93
CA ALA A 51 19.21 0.77 5.54
C ALA A 51 19.64 -0.63 5.12
N ARG A 52 20.87 -1.03 5.47
CA ARG A 52 21.39 -2.36 5.15
C ARG A 52 20.62 -3.49 5.85
N ILE A 53 20.27 -3.32 7.12
CA ILE A 53 19.49 -4.32 7.86
C ILE A 53 18.09 -4.44 7.27
N VAL A 54 17.38 -3.31 7.09
CA VAL A 54 16.02 -3.30 6.53
C VAL A 54 15.97 -3.87 5.11
N LEU A 55 16.92 -3.53 4.24
CA LEU A 55 16.97 -4.08 2.89
C LEU A 55 17.28 -5.58 2.88
N ASN A 56 18.04 -6.09 3.84
CA ASN A 56 18.27 -7.53 3.99
C ASN A 56 17.01 -8.25 4.51
N ASP A 57 16.39 -7.72 5.56
CA ASP A 57 15.21 -8.31 6.21
C ASP A 57 14.02 -8.39 5.24
N THR A 58 13.84 -7.34 4.44
CA THR A 58 12.79 -7.28 3.41
C THR A 58 13.18 -7.97 2.09
N GLY A 59 14.41 -8.48 1.96
CA GLY A 59 14.89 -9.13 0.74
C GLY A 59 15.12 -8.21 -0.46
N ARG A 60 15.18 -6.89 -0.26
CA ARG A 60 15.36 -5.87 -1.31
C ARG A 60 16.82 -5.43 -1.51
N ASN A 61 17.78 -6.05 -0.84
CA ASN A 61 19.22 -5.77 -0.92
C ASN A 61 19.87 -6.01 -2.29
N VAL A 62 19.17 -6.68 -3.22
CA VAL A 62 19.58 -6.82 -4.63
C VAL A 62 19.06 -5.70 -5.52
N THR A 63 17.97 -5.05 -5.12
CA THR A 63 17.29 -4.00 -5.89
C THR A 63 17.80 -2.62 -5.50
N PHE A 64 18.06 -2.41 -4.21
CA PHE A 64 18.47 -1.14 -3.65
C PHE A 64 19.79 -1.27 -2.89
N SER A 65 20.57 -0.19 -2.90
CA SER A 65 21.79 -0.06 -2.12
C SER A 65 21.55 0.81 -0.87
N PRO A 66 22.13 0.48 0.29
CA PRO A 66 22.05 1.32 1.49
C PRO A 66 22.53 2.77 1.27
N ASN A 67 23.45 2.99 0.33
CA ASN A 67 23.99 4.32 0.02
C ASN A 67 23.03 5.19 -0.81
N GLU A 68 21.99 4.59 -1.39
CA GLU A 68 20.97 5.30 -2.17
C GLU A 68 19.86 5.87 -1.27
N VAL A 69 19.81 5.45 0.01
CA VAL A 69 18.83 5.95 0.98
C VAL A 69 19.11 7.41 1.30
N LEU A 70 18.16 8.27 0.93
CA LEU A 70 18.21 9.70 1.17
C LEU A 70 17.89 10.01 2.63
N GLU A 71 16.80 9.42 3.12
CA GLU A 71 16.24 9.69 4.43
C GLU A 71 15.64 8.42 5.04
N ILE A 72 15.77 8.29 6.36
CA ILE A 72 15.09 7.30 7.17
C ILE A 72 14.15 8.00 8.14
N THR A 73 12.88 7.58 8.12
CA THR A 73 11.86 8.05 9.07
C THR A 73 11.38 6.87 9.90
N VAL A 74 11.21 7.09 11.20
CA VAL A 74 10.79 6.06 12.16
C VAL A 74 9.48 6.49 12.78
N TYR A 75 8.47 5.64 12.64
CA TYR A 75 7.15 5.81 13.24
C TYR A 75 6.94 4.76 14.34
N GLN A 76 6.04 5.02 15.28
CA GLN A 76 5.77 4.14 16.42
C GLN A 76 4.26 3.98 16.61
N GLY A 77 3.78 2.73 16.69
CA GLY A 77 2.37 2.40 16.94
C GLY A 77 2.22 1.01 17.56
N ASP A 78 1.14 0.73 18.29
CA ASP A 78 0.84 -0.61 18.84
C ASP A 78 0.17 -1.48 17.78
N LEU A 79 0.98 -2.03 16.88
CA LEU A 79 0.51 -2.79 15.72
C LEU A 79 0.11 -4.23 16.06
N LEU A 80 0.58 -4.74 17.20
CA LEU A 80 0.38 -6.12 17.65
C LEU A 80 -0.66 -6.23 18.77
N GLY A 81 -1.24 -5.12 19.24
CA GLY A 81 -2.31 -5.09 20.24
C GLY A 81 -1.87 -5.53 21.64
N ASN A 82 -0.58 -5.42 21.94
CA ASN A 82 0.02 -5.94 23.16
C ASN A 82 0.48 -4.83 24.13
N GLY A 83 0.12 -3.57 23.85
CA GLY A 83 0.52 -2.39 24.61
C GLY A 83 1.94 -1.91 24.30
N GLN A 84 2.69 -2.63 23.46
CA GLN A 84 4.06 -2.28 23.11
C GLN A 84 4.07 -1.57 21.76
N GLN A 85 4.75 -0.44 21.68
CA GLN A 85 4.96 0.28 20.42
C GLN A 85 5.97 -0.48 19.54
N GLN A 86 5.56 -0.79 18.31
CA GLN A 86 6.43 -1.29 17.24
C GLN A 86 6.97 -0.12 16.41
N ALA A 87 8.21 -0.26 15.96
CA ALA A 87 8.83 0.68 15.04
C ALA A 87 8.44 0.34 13.60
N VAL A 88 7.94 1.33 12.86
CA VAL A 88 7.81 1.26 11.40
C VAL A 88 8.92 2.12 10.82
N ILE A 89 9.82 1.51 10.06
CA ILE A 89 10.98 2.18 9.48
C ILE A 89 10.73 2.36 7.99
N ALA A 90 10.71 3.61 7.55
CA ALA A 90 10.60 4.00 6.15
C ALA A 90 11.98 4.37 5.60
N LEU A 91 12.45 3.66 4.57
CA LEU A 91 13.64 4.02 3.81
C LEU A 91 13.22 4.77 2.55
N SER A 92 13.48 6.08 2.49
CA SER A 92 13.18 6.88 1.30
C SER A 92 14.36 6.89 0.32
N PHE A 93 14.07 6.56 -0.94
CA PHE A 93 14.97 6.70 -2.08
C PHE A 93 14.60 7.93 -2.95
N GLY A 94 13.84 8.87 -2.37
CA GLY A 94 13.30 10.05 -3.05
C GLY A 94 11.92 9.80 -3.65
N LEU A 95 11.53 10.60 -4.66
CA LEU A 95 10.16 10.62 -5.21
C LEU A 95 9.70 9.33 -5.92
N LYS A 96 10.55 8.30 -5.96
CA LYS A 96 10.29 7.09 -6.75
C LYS A 96 9.94 5.88 -5.90
N ASN A 97 10.50 5.78 -4.70
CA ASN A 97 10.41 4.54 -3.94
C ASN A 97 10.65 4.77 -2.44
N THR A 98 9.85 4.11 -1.63
CA THR A 98 10.01 4.01 -0.19
C THR A 98 9.71 2.59 0.26
N VAL A 99 10.66 1.97 0.99
CA VAL A 99 10.47 0.65 1.61
C VAL A 99 10.03 0.84 3.05
N LEU A 100 8.92 0.22 3.45
CA LEU A 100 8.42 0.24 4.85
C LEU A 100 8.52 -1.16 5.46
N ALA A 101 9.14 -1.24 6.64
CA ALA A 101 9.27 -2.47 7.40
C ALA A 101 8.93 -2.26 8.88
N ALA A 102 8.32 -3.26 9.51
CA ALA A 102 7.92 -3.20 10.91
C ALA A 102 8.84 -4.04 11.80
N TYR A 103 9.11 -3.54 13.00
CA TYR A 103 9.99 -4.14 13.98
C TYR A 103 9.41 -4.03 15.39
N THR A 104 9.58 -5.07 16.21
CA THR A 104 9.21 -5.05 17.63
C THR A 104 10.47 -5.02 18.50
N LYS A 105 10.43 -4.34 19.64
CA LYS A 105 11.54 -4.44 20.59
C LYS A 105 11.61 -5.86 21.15
N ASP A 106 12.83 -6.31 21.37
CA ASP A 106 13.11 -7.54 22.09
C ASP A 106 12.74 -7.40 23.58
N LYS A 107 12.96 -8.49 24.34
CA LYS A 107 12.62 -8.52 25.77
C LYS A 107 13.49 -7.59 26.63
N THR A 108 14.68 -7.19 26.17
CA THR A 108 15.55 -6.27 26.91
C THR A 108 15.18 -4.82 26.62
N GLY A 109 14.51 -4.56 25.49
CA GLY A 109 14.14 -3.23 25.01
C GLY A 109 15.28 -2.51 24.29
N GLU A 110 16.43 -3.16 24.13
CA GLU A 110 17.63 -2.56 23.54
C GLU A 110 17.65 -2.75 22.02
N ASN A 111 17.18 -3.89 21.53
CA ASN A 111 17.21 -4.24 20.11
C ASN A 111 15.81 -4.41 19.55
N TYR A 112 15.74 -4.33 18.23
CA TYR A 112 14.54 -4.52 17.43
C TYR A 112 14.68 -5.79 16.61
N THR A 113 13.60 -6.58 16.62
CA THR A 113 13.44 -7.79 15.82
C THR A 113 12.45 -7.52 14.70
N TYR A 114 12.81 -7.91 13.49
CA TYR A 114 11.95 -7.80 12.31
C TYR A 114 10.64 -8.55 12.52
N ILE A 115 9.54 -7.89 12.15
CA ILE A 115 8.19 -8.47 12.16
C ILE A 115 7.84 -8.89 10.73
N ASP A 116 7.71 -7.91 9.84
CA ASP A 116 7.26 -8.11 8.47
C ASP A 116 7.52 -6.89 7.57
N ASP A 117 7.43 -7.15 6.27
CA ASP A 117 7.49 -6.17 5.19
C ASP A 117 6.10 -5.55 5.02
N VAL A 118 5.96 -4.26 5.31
CA VAL A 118 4.69 -3.56 5.09
C VAL A 118 4.47 -3.34 3.59
N GLY A 119 5.56 -3.15 2.84
CA GLY A 119 5.53 -3.09 1.39
C GLY A 119 6.48 -2.06 0.78
N ASP A 120 6.31 -1.93 -0.53
CA ASP A 120 7.01 -0.97 -1.39
C ASP A 120 6.00 0.08 -1.88
N PHE A 121 6.36 1.34 -1.73
CA PHE A 121 5.53 2.52 -1.98
C PHE A 121 6.29 3.50 -2.86
N PHE A 122 5.61 4.48 -3.46
CA PHE A 122 6.25 5.63 -4.11
C PHE A 122 6.89 6.55 -3.06
N ASP A 123 6.27 7.69 -2.76
CA ASP A 123 6.75 8.64 -1.78
C ASP A 123 5.84 8.60 -0.55
N VAL A 124 6.32 8.04 0.57
CA VAL A 124 5.55 8.04 1.83
C VAL A 124 5.73 9.38 2.51
N ARG A 125 4.64 10.16 2.51
CA ARG A 125 4.59 11.49 3.12
C ARG A 125 4.44 11.44 4.63
N ASP A 126 3.68 10.47 5.12
CA ASP A 126 3.38 10.31 6.53
C ASP A 126 2.87 8.90 6.84
N VAL A 127 2.99 8.50 8.11
CA VAL A 127 2.37 7.29 8.65
C VAL A 127 1.67 7.64 9.95
N LEU A 128 0.36 7.40 9.99
CA LEU A 128 -0.52 7.69 11.12
C LEU A 128 -1.03 6.37 11.71
N PHE A 129 -1.38 6.35 12.99
CA PHE A 129 -1.90 5.16 13.66
C PHE A 129 -3.28 5.46 14.25
N LEU A 130 -4.30 4.75 13.76
CA LEU A 130 -5.66 4.85 14.27
C LEU A 130 -5.92 3.73 15.28
N PRO A 131 -6.34 4.01 16.51
CA PRO A 131 -6.62 2.97 17.49
C PRO A 131 -7.86 2.17 17.08
N LEU A 132 -7.75 0.84 17.09
CA LEU A 132 -8.86 -0.09 16.88
C LEU A 132 -9.33 -0.62 18.23
N ASN A 133 -10.53 -0.23 18.65
CA ASN A 133 -11.05 -0.55 19.98
C ASN A 133 -11.51 -2.01 20.12
N SER A 134 -11.80 -2.72 19.03
CA SER A 134 -12.31 -4.10 19.09
C SER A 134 -11.27 -5.13 19.52
N ASP A 135 -9.99 -4.94 19.19
CA ASP A 135 -8.90 -5.84 19.59
C ASP A 135 -7.65 -5.13 20.16
N GLY A 136 -7.69 -3.80 20.31
CA GLY A 136 -6.63 -3.01 20.96
C GLY A 136 -5.41 -2.75 20.10
N THR A 137 -5.43 -3.15 18.83
CA THR A 137 -4.38 -2.88 17.84
C THR A 137 -4.51 -1.47 17.26
N ASN A 138 -3.46 -0.97 16.61
CA ASN A 138 -3.51 0.22 15.76
C ASN A 138 -3.57 -0.18 14.29
N ILE A 139 -4.43 0.50 13.54
CA ILE A 139 -4.39 0.49 12.08
C ILE A 139 -3.34 1.50 11.62
N MET A 140 -2.36 1.03 10.85
CA MET A 140 -1.34 1.88 10.24
C MET A 140 -1.90 2.50 8.95
N ILE A 141 -2.00 3.82 8.89
CA ILE A 141 -2.41 4.57 7.71
C ILE A 141 -1.17 5.20 7.07
N VAL A 142 -0.76 4.67 5.92
CA VAL A 142 0.33 5.19 5.10
C VAL A 142 -0.25 6.22 4.12
N ARG A 143 0.27 7.45 4.16
CA ARG A 143 -0.04 8.50 3.18
C ARG A 143 1.01 8.46 2.08
N GLU A 144 0.62 7.94 0.93
CA GLU A 144 1.50 7.79 -0.23
C GLU A 144 1.21 8.87 -1.26
N TYR A 145 2.27 9.34 -1.92
CA TYR A 145 2.21 10.21 -3.09
C TYR A 145 2.92 9.53 -4.27
N ALA A 146 2.22 9.43 -5.39
CA ALA A 146 2.72 8.90 -6.64
C ALA A 146 2.72 10.01 -7.71
N ASN A 147 3.79 10.10 -8.49
CA ASN A 147 3.90 11.00 -9.62
C ASN A 147 4.40 10.19 -10.83
N GLN A 148 3.50 9.94 -11.76
CA GLN A 148 3.71 9.01 -12.86
C GLN A 148 3.37 9.66 -14.20
N ASN A 149 4.08 9.21 -15.25
CA ASN A 149 3.79 9.57 -16.62
C ASN A 149 3.54 8.28 -17.41
N ILE A 150 2.27 7.84 -17.51
CA ILE A 150 1.88 6.62 -18.24
C ILE A 150 0.70 6.97 -19.15
N GLY A 151 0.97 7.43 -20.37
CA GLY A 151 -0.07 7.87 -21.32
C GLY A 151 -0.85 9.12 -20.89
N ALA A 152 -0.62 9.61 -19.67
CA ALA A 152 -1.08 10.86 -19.10
C ALA A 152 -0.04 11.33 -18.08
N TYR A 153 -0.09 12.61 -17.70
CA TYR A 153 0.62 13.13 -16.54
C TYR A 153 -0.29 12.97 -15.32
N GLU A 154 0.08 12.07 -14.41
CA GLU A 154 -0.73 11.74 -13.23
C GLU A 154 0.03 11.99 -11.94
N ARG A 155 -0.61 12.72 -11.02
CA ARG A 155 -0.17 12.89 -9.64
C ARG A 155 -1.31 12.47 -8.74
N SER A 156 -1.05 11.46 -7.91
CA SER A 156 -2.09 10.87 -7.08
C SER A 156 -1.56 10.67 -5.66
N SER A 157 -2.35 11.03 -4.65
CA SER A 157 -2.09 10.70 -3.26
C SER A 157 -3.13 9.73 -2.74
N PHE A 158 -2.71 8.82 -1.86
CA PHE A 158 -3.54 7.73 -1.35
C PHE A 158 -3.40 7.59 0.16
N LEU A 159 -4.50 7.23 0.81
CA LEU A 159 -4.51 6.69 2.18
C LEU A 159 -4.58 5.16 2.07
N LYS A 160 -3.52 4.49 2.51
CA LYS A 160 -3.45 3.03 2.55
C LYS A 160 -3.40 2.54 3.98
N GLY A 161 -4.40 1.76 4.39
CA GLY A 161 -4.50 1.22 5.75
C GLY A 161 -3.99 -0.21 5.84
N TYR A 162 -3.28 -0.54 6.91
CA TYR A 162 -2.73 -1.85 7.18
C TYR A 162 -3.00 -2.29 8.61
N ILE A 163 -3.37 -3.56 8.79
CA ILE A 163 -3.47 -4.22 10.09
C ILE A 163 -2.61 -5.48 10.08
N TRP A 164 -2.10 -5.87 11.24
CA TRP A 164 -1.41 -7.13 11.42
C TRP A 164 -2.41 -8.30 11.40
N ASP A 165 -2.20 -9.29 10.52
CA ASP A 165 -2.93 -10.56 10.55
C ASP A 165 -2.11 -11.62 11.29
N ASP A 166 -2.47 -11.87 12.55
CA ASP A 166 -1.86 -12.92 13.38
C ASP A 166 -1.89 -14.31 12.75
N LYS A 167 -2.91 -14.63 11.94
CA LYS A 167 -3.03 -15.97 11.36
C LYS A 167 -1.98 -16.19 10.27
N ASN A 168 -1.76 -15.19 9.44
CA ASN A 168 -0.83 -15.26 8.32
C ASN A 168 0.55 -14.66 8.66
N GLN A 169 0.68 -14.05 9.84
CA GLN A 169 1.89 -13.37 10.33
C GLN A 169 2.39 -12.33 9.31
N MET A 170 1.47 -11.50 8.81
CA MET A 170 1.80 -10.45 7.85
C MET A 170 0.85 -9.26 7.93
N PHE A 171 1.29 -8.10 7.45
CA PHE A 171 0.41 -6.94 7.28
C PHE A 171 -0.55 -7.13 6.11
N GLN A 172 -1.81 -6.79 6.32
CA GLN A 172 -2.84 -6.83 5.28
C GLN A 172 -3.39 -5.44 5.01
N ASN A 173 -3.51 -5.11 3.72
CA ASN A 173 -4.15 -3.88 3.30
C ASN A 173 -5.66 -3.95 3.59
N VAL A 174 -6.15 -3.00 4.40
CA VAL A 174 -7.55 -2.90 4.86
C VAL A 174 -8.23 -1.60 4.46
N LEU A 175 -7.53 -0.74 3.73
CA LEU A 175 -8.04 0.50 3.16
C LEU A 175 -7.14 0.92 2.00
N ASN A 176 -7.73 1.40 0.92
CA ASN A 176 -7.02 2.06 -0.16
C ASN A 176 -7.97 3.09 -0.78
N VAL A 177 -7.79 4.37 -0.44
CA VAL A 177 -8.66 5.45 -0.93
C VAL A 177 -7.83 6.62 -1.44
N PRO A 178 -8.25 7.29 -2.53
CA PRO A 178 -7.56 8.47 -3.03
C PRO A 178 -7.77 9.67 -2.10
N GLU A 179 -6.67 10.36 -1.81
CA GLU A 179 -6.65 11.64 -1.11
C GLU A 179 -6.60 12.82 -2.09
N GLY A 180 -6.04 12.61 -3.28
CA GLY A 180 -6.03 13.59 -4.34
C GLY A 180 -5.59 12.96 -5.65
N ILE A 181 -6.13 13.46 -6.75
CA ILE A 181 -5.83 13.00 -8.11
C ILE A 181 -5.71 14.23 -8.99
N GLU A 182 -4.63 14.34 -9.75
CA GLU A 182 -4.47 15.31 -10.82
C GLU A 182 -3.98 14.54 -12.06
N VAL A 183 -4.84 14.45 -13.07
CA VAL A 183 -4.51 13.76 -14.33
C VAL A 183 -4.68 14.76 -15.46
N THR A 184 -3.67 14.92 -16.30
CA THR A 184 -3.73 15.78 -17.49
C THR A 184 -3.28 15.01 -18.71
N TRP A 185 -4.10 15.02 -19.75
CA TRP A 185 -3.81 14.30 -21.01
C TRP A 185 -4.35 15.06 -22.21
N ASN A 186 -3.80 14.74 -23.40
CA ASN A 186 -4.33 15.25 -24.65
C ASN A 186 -5.23 14.18 -25.29
N GLY A 187 -6.47 14.54 -25.64
CA GLY A 187 -7.43 13.61 -26.24
C GLY A 187 -6.98 13.02 -27.57
N SER A 188 -6.03 13.64 -28.28
CA SER A 188 -5.44 13.05 -29.50
C SER A 188 -4.62 11.79 -29.26
N TRP A 189 -4.27 11.48 -28.01
CA TRP A 189 -3.61 10.23 -27.64
C TRP A 189 -4.60 9.06 -27.55
N ASP A 190 -5.89 9.36 -27.41
CA ASP A 190 -6.97 8.39 -27.48
C ASP A 190 -7.42 8.23 -28.94
N THR A 191 -7.78 7.00 -29.33
CA THR A 191 -8.06 6.65 -30.74
C THR A 191 -9.28 7.38 -31.34
N SER A 192 -10.06 8.07 -30.51
CA SER A 192 -11.29 8.79 -30.87
C SER A 192 -11.43 10.16 -30.20
N GLY A 193 -10.43 10.65 -29.47
CA GLY A 193 -10.57 11.87 -28.66
C GLY A 193 -10.46 13.15 -29.47
N GLU A 194 -11.17 14.20 -29.03
CA GLU A 194 -10.95 15.55 -29.55
C GLU A 194 -9.50 15.99 -29.29
N GLU A 195 -8.89 16.73 -30.21
CA GLU A 195 -7.51 17.24 -30.09
C GLU A 195 -7.43 18.39 -29.08
N ARG A 196 -7.78 18.12 -27.82
CA ARG A 196 -7.83 19.08 -26.73
C ARG A 196 -7.22 18.48 -25.47
N TRP A 197 -6.64 19.36 -24.65
CA TRP A 197 -6.20 18.96 -23.33
C TRP A 197 -7.39 18.81 -22.39
N GLN A 198 -7.32 17.75 -21.61
CA GLN A 198 -8.31 17.34 -20.64
C GLN A 198 -7.61 17.18 -19.29
N LYS A 199 -8.30 17.55 -18.22
CA LYS A 199 -7.77 17.47 -16.86
C LYS A 199 -8.83 16.96 -15.89
N ILE A 200 -8.46 16.01 -15.05
CA ILE A 200 -9.22 15.59 -13.87
C ILE A 200 -8.51 16.12 -12.64
N GLU A 201 -9.28 16.66 -11.71
CA GLU A 201 -8.82 17.04 -10.38
C GLU A 201 -9.73 16.44 -9.31
N GLU A 202 -9.11 15.89 -8.28
CA GLU A 202 -9.75 15.52 -7.02
C GLU A 202 -8.91 16.05 -5.86
N ARG A 203 -9.59 16.64 -4.88
CA ARG A 203 -9.04 16.90 -3.55
C ARG A 203 -9.97 16.34 -2.50
N SER A 204 -9.44 15.52 -1.60
CA SER A 204 -10.19 14.94 -0.50
C SER A 204 -9.85 15.64 0.82
N GLU A 205 -10.89 15.98 1.58
CA GLU A 205 -10.79 16.34 2.98
C GLU A 205 -11.13 15.10 3.81
N PHE A 206 -10.18 14.68 4.64
CA PHE A 206 -10.31 13.51 5.51
C PHE A 206 -10.56 13.93 6.95
N SER A 207 -11.49 13.25 7.61
CA SER A 207 -11.63 13.30 9.07
C SER A 207 -11.85 11.90 9.64
N SER A 208 -11.12 11.58 10.71
CA SER A 208 -11.41 10.42 11.54
C SER A 208 -12.45 10.79 12.60
N GLY A 209 -13.52 10.01 12.71
CA GLY A 209 -14.40 10.07 13.86
C GLY A 209 -13.78 9.30 15.02
N GLU A 210 -12.99 9.98 15.86
CA GLU A 210 -12.49 9.38 17.10
C GLU A 210 -13.54 9.52 18.21
N ASN A 211 -14.17 8.41 18.57
CA ASN A 211 -14.76 8.26 19.90
C ASN A 211 -14.00 7.14 20.59
N ASN A 212 -13.46 7.39 21.78
CA ASN A 212 -12.70 6.42 22.59
C ASN A 212 -13.45 5.11 22.92
N GLU A 213 -14.72 4.99 22.52
CA GLU A 213 -15.58 3.84 22.78
C GLU A 213 -15.87 3.00 21.52
N ASN A 214 -15.59 3.51 20.31
CA ASN A 214 -15.97 2.87 19.05
C ASN A 214 -14.78 2.75 18.10
N ASN A 215 -14.82 1.75 17.21
CA ASN A 215 -13.84 1.64 16.13
C ASN A 215 -13.85 2.90 15.23
N PRO A 216 -12.71 3.25 14.61
CA PRO A 216 -12.59 4.45 13.82
C PRO A 216 -13.54 4.43 12.61
N THR A 217 -14.03 5.62 12.24
CA THR A 217 -14.72 5.87 10.98
C THR A 217 -13.92 6.87 10.17
N LEU A 218 -13.91 6.72 8.84
CA LEU A 218 -13.20 7.57 7.92
C LEU A 218 -14.20 8.30 7.04
N LYS A 219 -14.33 9.60 7.25
CA LYS A 219 -15.19 10.46 6.44
C LYS A 219 -14.34 11.20 5.42
N LEU A 220 -14.67 11.02 4.15
CA LEU A 220 -14.05 11.70 3.05
C LEU A 220 -15.07 12.63 2.40
N VAL A 221 -14.67 13.89 2.20
CA VAL A 221 -15.36 14.87 1.36
C VAL A 221 -14.46 15.17 0.17
N GLN A 222 -14.85 14.70 -1.01
CA GLN A 222 -14.04 14.74 -2.23
C GLN A 222 -14.61 15.80 -3.17
N TYR A 223 -13.80 16.79 -3.50
CA TYR A 223 -14.12 17.84 -4.47
C TYR A 223 -13.51 17.44 -5.81
N GLN A 224 -14.36 17.21 -6.80
CA GLN A 224 -13.95 16.65 -8.09
C GLN A 224 -14.31 17.58 -9.23
N ALA A 225 -13.41 17.74 -10.18
CA ALA A 225 -13.62 18.54 -11.38
C ALA A 225 -13.04 17.83 -12.61
N TYR A 226 -13.78 17.93 -13.72
CA TYR A 226 -13.29 17.64 -15.06
C TYR A 226 -13.22 18.96 -15.82
N LYS A 227 -12.04 19.25 -16.36
CA LYS A 227 -11.71 20.49 -17.06
C LYS A 227 -11.22 20.20 -18.48
N ILE A 228 -11.48 21.14 -19.37
CA ILE A 228 -11.07 21.08 -20.78
C ILE A 228 -10.36 22.38 -21.11
N SER A 229 -9.27 22.30 -21.89
CA SER A 229 -8.63 23.46 -22.51
C SER A 229 -9.04 23.58 -23.97
N GLU A 230 -9.20 24.80 -24.45
CA GLU A 230 -9.38 25.08 -25.88
C GLU A 230 -8.07 24.93 -26.67
N SER A 231 -6.93 24.76 -26.00
CA SER A 231 -5.64 24.56 -26.64
C SER A 231 -5.60 23.27 -27.46
N THR A 232 -5.13 23.39 -28.70
CA THR A 232 -4.89 22.28 -29.62
C THR A 232 -3.40 21.95 -29.77
N ASP A 233 -2.52 22.63 -29.03
CA ASP A 233 -1.11 22.20 -28.93
C ASP A 233 -1.09 20.79 -28.34
N LYS A 234 -0.35 19.85 -28.93
CA LYS A 234 -0.30 18.45 -28.46
C LYS A 234 0.99 18.13 -27.73
N ASP A 235 2.00 18.98 -27.88
CA ASP A 235 3.36 18.72 -27.41
C ASP A 235 3.59 19.36 -26.04
N ASN A 236 2.84 20.42 -25.69
CA ASN A 236 2.97 21.13 -24.42
C ASN A 236 1.64 21.19 -23.67
N ILE A 237 1.68 20.84 -22.38
CA ILE A 237 0.57 21.07 -21.46
C ILE A 237 0.32 22.58 -21.41
N PRO A 238 -0.91 23.05 -21.68
CA PRO A 238 -1.21 24.47 -21.71
C PRO A 238 -1.28 25.03 -20.28
N ASP A 239 -1.20 26.34 -20.16
CA ASP A 239 -1.32 27.01 -18.86
C ASP A 239 -2.65 26.68 -18.18
N GLU A 240 -2.64 26.55 -16.85
CA GLU A 240 -3.83 26.25 -16.03
C GLU A 240 -4.98 27.23 -16.30
N SER A 241 -4.67 28.49 -16.62
CA SER A 241 -5.66 29.53 -16.95
C SER A 241 -6.46 29.26 -18.23
N THR A 242 -6.02 28.33 -19.07
CA THR A 242 -6.72 27.94 -20.30
C THR A 242 -7.77 26.86 -20.08
N PHE A 243 -7.73 26.19 -18.93
CA PHE A 243 -8.70 25.16 -18.58
C PHE A 243 -9.95 25.79 -18.00
N TYR A 244 -11.11 25.41 -18.54
CA TYR A 244 -12.41 25.69 -17.95
C TYR A 244 -13.02 24.42 -17.40
N THR A 245 -13.78 24.55 -16.30
CA THR A 245 -14.51 23.42 -15.71
C THR A 245 -15.68 23.04 -16.60
N ALA A 246 -15.67 21.80 -17.11
CA ALA A 246 -16.75 21.23 -17.90
C ALA A 246 -17.79 20.52 -17.00
N LYS A 247 -17.33 19.87 -15.93
CA LYS A 247 -18.18 19.23 -14.92
C LYS A 247 -17.50 19.30 -13.56
N ASN A 248 -18.28 19.37 -12.50
CA ASN A 248 -17.76 19.21 -11.14
C ASN A 248 -18.82 18.57 -10.22
N ARG A 249 -18.35 18.04 -9.09
CA ARG A 249 -19.22 17.52 -8.03
C ARG A 249 -18.48 17.44 -6.69
N VAL A 250 -19.25 17.27 -5.63
CA VAL A 250 -18.77 16.85 -4.32
C VAL A 250 -19.30 15.44 -4.03
N VAL A 251 -18.40 14.57 -3.59
CA VAL A 251 -18.72 13.20 -3.17
C VAL A 251 -18.39 13.07 -1.69
N ASN A 252 -19.34 12.58 -0.90
CA ASN A 252 -19.07 12.21 0.48
C ASN A 252 -19.08 10.70 0.61
N GLN A 253 -18.03 10.13 1.19
CA GLN A 253 -17.91 8.72 1.51
C GLN A 253 -17.64 8.54 3.00
N ASN A 254 -18.31 7.57 3.61
CA ASN A 254 -18.11 7.23 5.01
C ASN A 254 -17.75 5.75 5.15
N TYR A 255 -16.49 5.47 5.39
CA TYR A 255 -16.01 4.12 5.66
C TYR A 255 -16.08 3.84 7.16
N TYR A 256 -16.49 2.64 7.52
CA TYR A 256 -16.47 2.15 8.89
C TYR A 256 -15.71 0.84 8.95
N TRP A 257 -15.02 0.60 10.07
CA TRP A 257 -14.42 -0.69 10.33
C TRP A 257 -15.48 -1.73 10.63
N ASP A 258 -15.41 -2.88 9.95
CA ASP A 258 -16.23 -4.05 10.26
C ASP A 258 -15.36 -5.22 10.71
N ASP A 259 -15.61 -5.71 11.93
CA ASP A 259 -14.83 -6.80 12.53
C ASP A 259 -15.00 -8.16 11.86
N ASN A 260 -16.10 -8.40 11.14
CA ASN A 260 -16.30 -9.65 10.41
C ASN A 260 -15.49 -9.66 9.12
N TRP A 261 -15.38 -8.49 8.48
CA TRP A 261 -14.59 -8.32 7.26
C TRP A 261 -13.11 -8.01 7.53
N LYS A 262 -12.80 -7.56 8.76
CA LYS A 262 -11.50 -7.04 9.20
C LYS A 262 -10.97 -5.97 8.23
N ARG A 263 -11.85 -5.05 7.84
CA ARG A 263 -11.59 -4.03 6.81
C ARG A 263 -12.48 -2.80 7.01
N PHE A 264 -12.04 -1.65 6.51
CA PHE A 264 -12.92 -0.51 6.24
C PHE A 264 -13.83 -0.75 5.04
N ILE A 265 -15.14 -0.64 5.24
CA ILE A 265 -16.14 -0.89 4.21
C ILE A 265 -17.10 0.30 4.10
N LEU A 266 -17.70 0.48 2.93
CA LEU A 266 -18.75 1.45 2.67
C LEU A 266 -20.11 0.91 3.10
N SER A 267 -20.40 -0.35 2.84
CA SER A 267 -21.67 -0.99 3.20
C SER A 267 -21.56 -2.50 3.06
N GLU A 268 -22.56 -3.21 3.55
CA GLU A 268 -22.75 -4.62 3.24
C GLU A 268 -23.96 -4.80 2.33
N LYS A 269 -23.82 -5.66 1.32
CA LYS A 269 -24.87 -6.00 0.36
C LYS A 269 -25.01 -7.50 0.23
N LYS A 270 -25.99 -7.94 -0.57
CA LYS A 270 -26.20 -9.35 -0.90
C LYS A 270 -26.04 -9.57 -2.40
N ASP A 271 -25.21 -10.53 -2.78
CA ASP A 271 -25.07 -10.96 -4.17
C ASP A 271 -26.37 -11.61 -4.66
N LYS A 272 -26.91 -11.16 -5.80
CA LYS A 272 -28.18 -11.67 -6.33
C LYS A 272 -28.08 -13.11 -6.84
N ALA A 273 -26.92 -13.52 -7.34
CA ALA A 273 -26.69 -14.83 -7.92
C ALA A 273 -26.45 -15.89 -6.84
N THR A 274 -25.60 -15.57 -5.85
CA THR A 274 -25.24 -16.55 -4.81
C THR A 274 -26.09 -16.42 -3.55
N GLY A 275 -26.69 -15.25 -3.32
CA GLY A 275 -27.36 -14.94 -2.07
C GLY A 275 -26.40 -14.71 -0.90
N GLU A 276 -25.09 -14.62 -1.15
CA GLU A 276 -24.10 -14.37 -0.10
C GLU A 276 -24.03 -12.90 0.27
N LYS A 277 -23.73 -12.64 1.54
CA LYS A 277 -23.38 -11.30 2.02
C LYS A 277 -21.99 -10.92 1.49
N VAL A 278 -21.83 -9.69 1.06
CA VAL A 278 -20.57 -9.12 0.55
C VAL A 278 -20.35 -7.74 1.16
N ALA A 279 -19.09 -7.36 1.38
CA ALA A 279 -18.73 -6.01 1.77
C ALA A 279 -18.40 -5.17 0.54
N ILE A 280 -18.95 -3.96 0.44
CA ILE A 280 -18.56 -2.96 -0.54
C ILE A 280 -17.33 -2.23 0.00
N ILE A 281 -16.21 -2.31 -0.72
CA ILE A 281 -14.93 -1.71 -0.30
C ILE A 281 -14.55 -0.51 -1.17
N GLU A 282 -15.13 -0.40 -2.36
CA GLU A 282 -14.96 0.75 -3.26
C GLU A 282 -16.22 0.93 -4.11
N ASP A 283 -16.59 2.18 -4.35
CA ASP A 283 -17.69 2.55 -5.24
C ASP A 283 -17.12 3.35 -6.42
N TYR A 284 -17.06 2.73 -7.60
CA TYR A 284 -16.45 3.37 -8.77
C TYR A 284 -17.27 4.56 -9.27
N SER A 285 -18.55 4.69 -8.87
CA SER A 285 -19.31 5.91 -9.16
C SER A 285 -18.76 7.14 -8.45
N ALA A 286 -17.97 6.96 -7.37
CA ALA A 286 -17.25 8.01 -6.67
C ALA A 286 -15.94 8.41 -7.36
N SER A 287 -15.41 7.63 -8.31
CA SER A 287 -14.17 7.96 -9.00
C SER A 287 -14.31 9.25 -9.84
N PRO A 288 -13.36 10.20 -9.84
CA PRO A 288 -13.47 11.44 -10.61
C PRO A 288 -13.39 11.20 -12.12
N TYR A 289 -12.84 10.05 -12.55
CA TYR A 289 -12.78 9.65 -13.95
C TYR A 289 -14.17 9.50 -14.58
N VAL A 290 -15.21 9.17 -13.82
CA VAL A 290 -16.58 9.02 -14.35
C VAL A 290 -17.20 10.34 -14.83
N LEU A 291 -16.56 11.48 -14.52
CA LEU A 291 -16.94 12.78 -15.08
C LEU A 291 -16.63 12.86 -16.59
N VAL A 292 -15.66 12.08 -17.07
CA VAL A 292 -15.33 11.94 -18.48
C VAL A 292 -16.29 10.94 -19.12
N GLU A 293 -16.89 11.30 -20.26
CA GLU A 293 -17.97 10.52 -20.86
C GLU A 293 -17.51 9.11 -21.25
N GLU A 294 -16.28 9.00 -21.75
CA GLU A 294 -15.61 7.78 -22.16
C GLU A 294 -15.42 6.79 -21.00
N TYR A 295 -15.31 7.27 -19.76
CA TYR A 295 -15.05 6.45 -18.55
C TYR A 295 -16.28 6.33 -17.64
N ASN A 296 -17.42 6.93 -18.01
CA ASN A 296 -18.64 6.92 -17.20
C ASN A 296 -19.21 5.50 -17.01
N ASN A 297 -18.92 4.57 -17.92
CA ASN A 297 -19.32 3.17 -17.76
C ASN A 297 -18.80 2.53 -16.45
N MET A 298 -17.66 3.00 -15.93
CA MET A 298 -17.07 2.54 -14.67
C MET A 298 -17.97 2.83 -13.47
N ALA A 299 -18.82 3.86 -13.54
CA ALA A 299 -19.73 4.23 -12.45
C ALA A 299 -20.72 3.13 -12.05
N ASN A 300 -20.92 2.13 -12.91
CA ASN A 300 -21.82 1.02 -12.63
C ASN A 300 -21.17 -0.11 -11.84
N ASN A 301 -19.92 0.03 -11.41
CA ASN A 301 -19.17 -1.03 -10.74
C ASN A 301 -18.88 -0.69 -9.28
N VAL A 302 -18.66 -1.74 -8.49
CA VAL A 302 -18.16 -1.66 -7.11
C VAL A 302 -17.10 -2.73 -6.91
N ALA A 303 -16.10 -2.45 -6.09
CA ALA A 303 -15.22 -3.50 -5.58
C ALA A 303 -15.87 -4.10 -4.34
N ILE A 304 -15.90 -5.42 -4.27
CA ILE A 304 -16.45 -6.17 -3.14
C ILE A 304 -15.42 -7.10 -2.53
N GLN A 305 -15.58 -7.39 -1.24
CA GLN A 305 -14.92 -8.51 -0.55
C GLN A 305 -15.96 -9.60 -0.26
N ARG A 306 -15.62 -10.85 -0.58
CA ARG A 306 -16.39 -12.06 -0.24
C ARG A 306 -15.94 -12.66 1.09
N PRO A 307 -16.78 -13.48 1.75
CA PRO A 307 -16.45 -14.05 3.08
C PRO A 307 -15.15 -14.86 3.12
N ASN A 308 -14.72 -15.40 1.97
CA ASN A 308 -13.45 -16.11 1.83
C ASN A 308 -12.23 -15.17 1.66
N GLY A 309 -12.43 -13.86 1.72
CA GLY A 309 -11.39 -12.83 1.55
C GLY A 309 -11.11 -12.44 0.09
N THR A 310 -11.75 -13.07 -0.90
CA THR A 310 -11.56 -12.70 -2.32
C THR A 310 -12.13 -11.31 -2.59
N ILE A 311 -11.35 -10.49 -3.29
CA ILE A 311 -11.75 -9.17 -3.77
C ILE A 311 -12.00 -9.24 -5.27
N GLU A 312 -13.10 -8.67 -5.72
CA GLU A 312 -13.43 -8.58 -7.15
C GLU A 312 -14.27 -7.34 -7.46
N ILE A 313 -14.31 -6.95 -8.73
CA ILE A 313 -15.12 -5.84 -9.24
C ILE A 313 -16.37 -6.44 -9.89
N VAL A 314 -17.54 -5.99 -9.43
CA VAL A 314 -18.83 -6.46 -9.95
C VAL A 314 -19.73 -5.28 -10.33
N PRO A 315 -20.66 -5.45 -11.28
CA PRO A 315 -21.67 -4.43 -11.53
C PRO A 315 -22.57 -4.25 -10.30
N SER A 316 -22.79 -3.02 -9.87
CA SER A 316 -23.57 -2.67 -8.68
C SER A 316 -25.02 -3.19 -8.75
N ASN A 317 -25.59 -3.28 -9.96
CA ASN A 317 -26.92 -3.81 -10.20
C ASN A 317 -27.05 -5.34 -9.96
N THR A 318 -25.94 -6.05 -9.72
CA THR A 318 -25.93 -7.47 -9.33
C THR A 318 -26.07 -7.67 -7.83
N LEU A 319 -26.23 -6.59 -7.05
CA LEU A 319 -26.33 -6.63 -5.60
C LEU A 319 -27.70 -6.12 -5.11
N TRP A 320 -28.20 -6.71 -4.03
CA TRP A 320 -29.35 -6.20 -3.26
C TRP A 320 -28.85 -5.42 -2.05
N GLU A 321 -29.55 -4.33 -1.73
CA GLU A 321 -29.40 -3.68 -0.43
C GLU A 321 -29.87 -4.64 0.68
N LEU A 322 -29.23 -4.54 1.84
CA LEU A 322 -29.71 -5.20 3.05
C LEU A 322 -30.72 -4.27 3.75
N ASP A 323 -31.79 -4.83 4.29
CA ASP A 323 -32.82 -4.06 4.99
C ASP A 323 -32.18 -3.24 6.14
N GLY A 324 -32.40 -1.93 6.13
CA GLY A 324 -31.93 -1.02 7.18
C GLY A 324 -30.49 -0.52 7.03
N THR A 325 -29.79 -0.83 5.94
CA THR A 325 -28.45 -0.28 5.66
C THR A 325 -28.58 0.99 4.80
N PRO A 326 -28.28 2.19 5.33
CA PRO A 326 -28.30 3.41 4.52
C PRO A 326 -27.11 3.47 3.56
N ALA A 327 -27.31 4.12 2.40
CA ALA A 327 -26.23 4.41 1.46
C ALA A 327 -25.19 5.33 2.12
N GLN A 328 -23.92 4.90 2.14
CA GLN A 328 -22.81 5.65 2.75
C GLN A 328 -22.03 6.51 1.74
N SER A 329 -22.46 6.54 0.48
CA SER A 329 -21.98 7.47 -0.54
C SER A 329 -23.10 8.45 -0.90
N THR A 330 -22.81 9.76 -0.89
CA THR A 330 -23.74 10.80 -1.36
C THR A 330 -23.05 11.73 -2.34
N PHE A 331 -23.78 12.18 -3.36
CA PHE A 331 -23.25 12.95 -4.48
C PHE A 331 -24.00 14.27 -4.62
N PHE A 332 -23.25 15.36 -4.79
CA PHE A 332 -23.78 16.70 -5.05
C PHE A 332 -23.12 17.23 -6.32
N ALA A 333 -23.88 17.31 -7.42
CA ALA A 333 -23.38 17.91 -8.65
C ALA A 333 -23.57 19.43 -8.60
N TYR A 334 -22.58 20.18 -9.11
CA TYR A 334 -22.74 21.59 -9.39
C TYR A 334 -22.43 21.78 -10.88
N GLU A 335 -23.37 22.38 -11.60
CA GLU A 335 -23.25 22.63 -13.05
C GLU A 335 -22.07 23.55 -13.35
#